data_AF-A0A6A6VXD1-F1
#
_entry.id   AF-A0A6A6VXD1-F1
#
_cell.length_a   1.000
_cell.length_b   1.000
_cell.length_c   1.000
_cell.angle_alpha   90.00
_cell.angle_beta   90.00
_cell.angle_gamma   90.00
#
_symmetry.space_group_name_H-M   'P 1'
#
loop_
_entity.id
_entity.type
_entity.pdbx_description
1 polymer ?
#
loop_
_entity_poly.entity_id
_entity_poly.type
_entity_poly.pdbx_seq_one_letter_code
_entity_poly.pdbx_strand_id
1 'polypeptide(L)'
;MGCILSEAVTWIMLGSKGIKQFRRLRSRAHVMSPTRSSSIIGGLTPSSLVGHMFHDGEKVSRLVILWHQHLRGIMQVCDTVTIRILDIVDMSLLVDMKSRISAQELLKRMDHAIGEPEHDDDVTLGAYDELESLLEEDQSENSDTEEFIVIDIE
;
A
#
# COMPACT_ATOMS: atom_id res chain seq x y z
N MET A 1 5.31 -13.06 0.28
CA MET A 1 5.77 -11.73 -0.14
C MET A 1 4.68 -10.90 -0.80
N GLY A 2 4.04 -11.37 -1.88
CA GLY A 2 2.97 -10.60 -2.56
C GLY A 2 1.89 -10.05 -1.62
N CYS A 3 1.40 -10.85 -0.67
CA CYS A 3 0.40 -10.39 0.32
C CYS A 3 0.85 -9.22 1.19
N ILE A 4 2.11 -9.26 1.65
CA ILE A 4 2.66 -8.24 2.54
C ILE A 4 2.85 -6.93 1.77
N LEU A 5 3.42 -7.02 0.56
CA LEU A 5 3.63 -5.83 -0.28
C LEU A 5 2.31 -5.22 -0.75
N SER A 6 1.29 -6.03 -1.02
CA SER A 6 -0.05 -5.52 -1.36
C SER A 6 -0.73 -4.82 -0.18
N GLU A 7 -0.52 -5.32 1.05
CA GLU A 7 -0.94 -4.59 2.25
C GLU A 7 -0.12 -3.29 2.41
N ALA A 8 1.20 -3.32 2.24
CA ALA A 8 2.02 -2.11 2.33
C ALA A 8 1.56 -1.02 1.34
N VAL A 9 1.40 -1.36 0.06
CA VAL A 9 0.89 -0.43 -0.96
C VAL A 9 -0.50 0.08 -0.59
N THR A 10 -1.40 -0.81 -0.15
CA THR A 10 -2.74 -0.39 0.29
C THR A 10 -2.69 0.60 1.47
N TRP A 11 -1.79 0.38 2.43
CA TRP A 11 -1.63 1.28 3.57
C TRP A 11 -1.09 2.64 3.13
N ILE A 12 -0.06 2.67 2.28
CA ILE A 12 0.53 3.90 1.75
C ILE A 12 -0.54 4.74 1.06
N MET A 13 -1.39 4.11 0.24
CA MET A 13 -2.37 4.82 -0.57
C MET A 13 -3.67 5.19 0.13
N LEU A 14 -4.20 4.29 0.97
CA LEU A 14 -5.56 4.37 1.51
C LEU A 14 -5.60 4.35 3.05
N GLY A 15 -4.43 4.27 3.69
CA GLY A 15 -4.28 4.22 5.13
C GLY A 15 -4.99 3.04 5.79
N SER A 16 -5.30 3.22 7.07
CA SER A 16 -5.91 2.19 7.90
C SER A 16 -7.31 1.75 7.44
N LYS A 17 -8.08 2.67 6.85
CA LYS A 17 -9.40 2.37 6.27
C LYS A 17 -9.27 1.44 5.07
N GLY A 18 -8.31 1.71 4.17
CA GLY A 18 -7.99 0.86 3.03
C GLY A 18 -7.62 -0.55 3.43
N ILE A 19 -6.76 -0.73 4.44
CA ILE A 19 -6.39 -2.06 4.94
C ILE A 19 -7.59 -2.85 5.46
N LYS A 20 -8.49 -2.21 6.22
CA LYS A 20 -9.70 -2.88 6.71
C LYS A 20 -10.58 -3.35 5.55
N GLN A 21 -10.72 -2.54 4.51
CA GLN A 21 -11.49 -2.89 3.31
C GLN A 21 -10.81 -4.04 2.54
N PHE A 22 -9.50 -3.96 2.32
CA PHE A 22 -8.74 -4.98 1.61
C PHE A 22 -8.80 -6.33 2.32
N ARG A 23 -8.61 -6.35 3.65
CA ARG A 23 -8.73 -7.58 4.46
C ARG A 23 -10.13 -8.19 4.37
N ARG A 24 -11.19 -7.39 4.45
CA ARG A 24 -12.58 -7.87 4.26
C ARG A 24 -12.79 -8.47 2.86
N LEU A 25 -12.30 -7.80 1.84
CA LEU A 25 -12.39 -8.27 0.45
C LEU A 25 -11.68 -9.62 0.28
N ARG A 26 -10.50 -9.79 0.86
CA ARG A 26 -9.77 -11.08 0.86
C ARG A 26 -10.52 -12.18 1.60
N SER A 27 -11.12 -11.89 2.76
CA SER A 27 -11.93 -12.86 3.47
C SER A 27 -13.13 -13.33 2.62
N ARG A 28 -13.79 -12.40 1.92
CA ARG A 28 -14.90 -12.73 1.01
C ARG A 28 -14.45 -13.54 -0.19
N ALA A 29 -13.31 -13.20 -0.79
CA ALA A 29 -12.71 -13.96 -1.87
C ALA A 29 -12.49 -15.43 -1.50
N HIS A 30 -12.06 -15.68 -0.27
CA HIS A 30 -11.83 -17.03 0.23
C HIS A 30 -13.12 -17.83 0.43
N VAL A 31 -14.19 -17.19 0.91
CA VAL A 31 -15.51 -17.84 1.10
C VAL A 31 -16.16 -18.19 -0.25
N MET A 32 -15.92 -17.40 -1.29
CA MET A 32 -16.55 -17.57 -2.60
C MET A 32 -15.80 -18.53 -3.54
N SER A 33 -14.67 -19.11 -3.12
CA SER A 33 -13.90 -20.01 -3.97
C SER A 33 -14.47 -21.43 -3.96
N PRO A 34 -14.94 -21.98 -5.10
CA PRO A 34 -15.59 -23.28 -5.18
C PRO A 34 -14.62 -24.48 -5.05
N THR A 35 -13.31 -24.26 -5.02
CA THR A 35 -12.28 -25.31 -5.19
C THR A 35 -11.69 -25.89 -3.90
N ARG A 36 -12.21 -25.57 -2.71
CA ARG A 36 -11.66 -26.16 -1.46
C ARG A 36 -12.58 -27.18 -0.80
N SER A 37 -12.52 -28.39 -1.36
CA SER A 37 -12.55 -29.63 -0.57
C SER A 37 -11.43 -29.60 0.48
N SER A 38 -11.72 -30.20 1.62
CA SER A 38 -10.96 -30.27 2.87
C SER A 38 -9.54 -30.86 2.78
N SER A 39 -8.63 -30.29 2.00
CA SER A 39 -7.21 -30.69 2.04
C SER A 39 -6.46 -29.87 3.09
N ILE A 40 -6.16 -30.53 4.21
CA ILE A 40 -5.32 -30.01 5.31
C ILE A 40 -3.91 -29.75 4.76
N ILE A 41 -3.52 -28.48 4.65
CA ILE A 41 -2.12 -28.12 4.39
C ILE A 41 -1.44 -27.97 5.75
N GLY A 42 -0.56 -28.91 6.11
CA GLY A 42 0.35 -28.76 7.25
C GLY A 42 -0.30 -28.78 8.64
N GLY A 43 -1.37 -29.54 8.86
CA GLY A 43 -2.01 -29.70 10.18
C GLY A 43 -2.86 -28.51 10.64
N LEU A 44 -2.94 -27.44 9.86
CA LEU A 44 -3.85 -26.32 10.12
C LEU A 44 -5.19 -26.61 9.47
N THR A 45 -6.27 -26.50 10.25
CA THR A 45 -7.63 -26.63 9.71
C THR A 45 -7.86 -25.53 8.66
N PRO A 46 -8.64 -25.78 7.60
CA PRO A 46 -8.96 -24.78 6.58
C PRO A 46 -9.52 -23.47 7.18
N SER A 47 -10.15 -23.55 8.35
CA SER A 47 -10.68 -22.43 9.12
C SER A 47 -9.62 -21.45 9.63
N SER A 48 -8.37 -21.89 9.84
CA SER A 48 -7.27 -21.04 10.35
C SER A 48 -6.53 -20.27 9.26
N LEU A 49 -6.73 -20.62 7.99
CA LEU A 49 -6.07 -20.00 6.83
C LEU A 49 -7.00 -19.10 6.01
N VAL A 50 -8.28 -19.02 6.40
CA VAL A 50 -9.32 -18.21 5.74
C VAL A 50 -8.86 -16.75 5.67
N GLY A 51 -8.72 -16.22 4.46
CA GLY A 51 -8.36 -14.81 4.21
C GLY A 51 -6.86 -14.51 4.22
N HIS A 52 -5.99 -15.48 4.52
CA HIS A 52 -4.54 -15.28 4.54
C HIS A 52 -3.86 -15.51 3.19
N MET A 53 -4.48 -16.27 2.28
CA MET A 53 -3.91 -16.58 0.96
C MET A 53 -4.60 -15.79 -0.16
N PHE A 54 -3.79 -15.22 -1.06
CA PHE A 54 -4.25 -14.59 -2.31
C PHE A 54 -4.55 -15.58 -3.42
N HIS A 55 -4.19 -16.84 -3.21
CA HIS A 55 -4.41 -17.91 -4.16
C HIS A 55 -5.42 -18.90 -3.58
N ASP A 56 -6.29 -19.43 -4.44
CA ASP A 56 -7.15 -20.57 -4.10
C ASP A 56 -6.37 -21.91 -4.06
N GLY A 57 -5.08 -21.87 -4.38
CA GLY A 57 -4.19 -23.02 -4.51
C GLY A 57 -3.58 -23.09 -5.90
N GLU A 58 -4.20 -22.45 -6.89
CA GLU A 58 -3.75 -22.49 -8.29
C GLU A 58 -3.68 -21.08 -8.89
N LYS A 59 -4.71 -20.24 -8.70
CA LYS A 59 -4.82 -18.92 -9.31
C LYS A 59 -4.95 -17.81 -8.27
N VAL A 60 -4.50 -16.61 -8.61
CA VAL A 60 -4.75 -15.41 -7.80
C VAL A 60 -6.25 -15.12 -7.80
N SER A 61 -6.79 -14.76 -6.65
CA SER A 61 -8.18 -14.33 -6.54
C SER A 61 -8.43 -13.10 -7.41
N ARG A 62 -9.47 -13.17 -8.25
CA ARG A 62 -9.93 -12.04 -9.07
C ARG A 62 -10.17 -10.77 -8.25
N LEU A 63 -10.63 -10.89 -7.01
CA LEU A 63 -10.86 -9.73 -6.16
C LEU A 63 -9.56 -9.01 -5.77
N VAL A 64 -8.46 -9.75 -5.59
CA VAL A 64 -7.13 -9.15 -5.35
C VAL A 64 -6.65 -8.39 -6.58
N ILE A 65 -6.85 -8.96 -7.78
CA ILE A 65 -6.52 -8.29 -9.04
C ILE A 65 -7.32 -6.99 -9.21
N LEU A 66 -8.64 -7.04 -8.96
CA LEU A 66 -9.49 -5.85 -9.02
C LEU A 66 -9.08 -4.78 -8.00
N TRP A 67 -8.64 -5.19 -6.81
CA TRP A 67 -8.12 -4.25 -5.81
C TRP A 67 -6.87 -3.55 -6.32
N HIS A 68 -5.95 -4.26 -6.95
CA HIS A 68 -4.72 -3.67 -7.51
C HIS A 68 -5.02 -2.72 -8.66
N GLN A 69 -5.99 -3.04 -9.52
CA GLN A 69 -6.48 -2.12 -10.55
C GLN A 69 -7.10 -0.86 -9.93
N HIS A 70 -7.84 -0.99 -8.83
CA HIS A 70 -8.36 0.15 -8.10
C HIS A 70 -7.25 1.03 -7.54
N LEU A 71 -6.25 0.42 -6.88
CA LEU A 71 -5.06 1.14 -6.38
C LEU A 71 -4.36 1.91 -7.51
N ARG A 72 -4.16 1.28 -8.68
CA ARG A 72 -3.59 1.98 -9.85
C ARG A 72 -4.44 3.16 -10.30
N GLY A 73 -5.76 3.02 -10.32
CA GLY A 73 -6.68 4.07 -10.76
C GLY A 73 -6.69 5.30 -9.85
N ILE A 74 -6.26 5.17 -8.59
CA ILE A 74 -6.21 6.28 -7.63
C ILE A 74 -4.77 6.74 -7.34
N MET A 75 -3.77 6.13 -7.97
CA MET A 75 -2.36 6.42 -7.71
C MET A 75 -2.00 7.77 -8.32
N GLN A 76 -1.50 8.68 -7.48
CA GLN A 76 -0.95 9.94 -7.95
C GLN A 76 0.37 9.69 -8.68
N VAL A 77 0.60 10.44 -9.76
CA VAL A 77 1.76 10.28 -10.66
C VAL A 77 3.11 10.50 -9.93
N CYS A 78 3.09 11.17 -8.78
CA CYS A 78 4.29 11.54 -8.03
C CYS A 78 4.91 10.39 -7.19
N ASP A 79 4.18 9.30 -6.91
CA ASP A 79 4.71 8.19 -6.11
C ASP A 79 5.25 7.06 -7.01
N THR A 80 6.39 7.33 -7.64
CA THR A 80 7.04 6.39 -8.58
C THR A 80 7.52 5.11 -7.91
N VAL A 81 7.89 5.18 -6.63
CA VAL A 81 8.36 4.00 -5.88
C VAL A 81 7.21 3.06 -5.62
N THR A 82 6.07 3.56 -5.13
CA THR A 82 4.89 2.71 -4.89
C THR A 82 4.33 2.14 -6.19
N ILE A 83 4.36 2.90 -7.30
CA ILE A 83 4.03 2.39 -8.65
C ILE A 83 4.91 1.17 -8.98
N ARG A 84 6.24 1.32 -8.90
CA ARG A 84 7.20 0.26 -9.22
C ARG A 84 7.04 -0.96 -8.32
N ILE A 85 6.79 -0.76 -7.02
CA ILE A 85 6.52 -1.85 -6.08
C ILE A 85 5.24 -2.60 -6.50
N LEU A 86 4.17 -1.89 -6.86
CA LEU A 86 2.93 -2.50 -7.32
C LEU A 86 3.12 -3.29 -8.63
N ASP A 87 3.96 -2.80 -9.55
CA ASP A 87 4.37 -3.53 -10.77
C ASP A 87 5.09 -4.83 -10.46
N ILE A 88 6.06 -4.80 -9.55
CA ILE A 88 6.79 -6.00 -9.12
C ILE A 88 5.81 -7.02 -8.55
N VAL A 89 4.86 -6.58 -7.73
CA VAL A 89 3.85 -7.45 -7.14
C VAL A 89 2.98 -8.09 -8.22
N ASP A 90 2.40 -7.30 -9.12
CA ASP A 90 1.49 -7.79 -10.16
C ASP A 90 2.18 -8.74 -11.14
N MET A 91 3.35 -8.35 -11.63
CA MET A 91 4.03 -9.07 -12.70
C MET A 91 4.84 -10.28 -12.22
N SER A 92 5.20 -10.31 -10.93
CA SER A 92 6.22 -11.25 -10.45
C SER A 92 5.82 -12.05 -9.21
N LEU A 93 4.85 -11.57 -8.43
CA LEU A 93 4.43 -12.21 -7.18
C LEU A 93 2.98 -12.69 -7.21
N LEU A 94 2.11 -12.02 -7.97
CA LEU A 94 0.72 -12.40 -8.25
C LEU A 94 0.61 -13.22 -9.53
N VAL A 95 1.54 -14.16 -9.71
CA VAL A 95 1.57 -15.08 -10.84
C VAL A 95 1.56 -16.52 -10.34
N ASP A 96 1.36 -17.44 -11.28
CA ASP A 96 1.43 -18.88 -11.03
C ASP A 96 2.74 -19.24 -10.34
N MET A 97 2.70 -20.23 -9.45
CA MET A 97 3.83 -20.56 -8.58
C MET A 97 5.14 -20.85 -9.34
N LYS A 98 5.05 -21.40 -10.56
CA LYS A 98 6.19 -21.69 -11.45
C LYS A 98 6.80 -20.44 -12.09
N SER A 99 6.01 -19.37 -12.21
CA SER A 99 6.41 -18.11 -12.83
C SER A 99 6.85 -17.07 -11.80
N ARG A 100 6.73 -17.37 -10.50
CA ARG A 100 7.14 -16.45 -9.44
C ARG A 100 8.67 -16.33 -9.42
N ILE A 101 9.12 -15.09 -9.26
CA ILE A 101 10.54 -14.80 -9.10
C ILE A 101 11.07 -15.31 -7.75
N SER A 102 12.37 -15.60 -7.70
CA SER A 102 13.05 -15.98 -6.47
C SER A 102 13.14 -14.79 -5.50
N ALA A 103 13.41 -15.06 -4.23
CA ALA A 103 13.62 -14.01 -3.22
C ALA A 103 14.82 -13.11 -3.58
N GLN A 104 15.89 -13.69 -4.14
CA GLN A 104 17.07 -12.93 -4.56
C GLN A 104 16.75 -11.97 -5.71
N GLU A 105 15.99 -12.43 -6.71
CA GLU A 105 15.55 -11.58 -7.81
C GLU A 105 14.56 -10.50 -7.34
N LEU A 106 13.70 -10.83 -6.36
CA LEU A 106 12.82 -9.84 -5.73
C LEU A 106 13.63 -8.72 -5.07
N LEU A 107 14.64 -9.05 -4.26
CA LEU A 107 15.50 -8.05 -3.62
C LEU A 107 16.16 -7.14 -4.64
N LYS A 108 16.75 -7.71 -5.70
CA LYS A 108 17.37 -6.94 -6.78
C LYS A 108 16.39 -5.96 -7.45
N ARG A 109 15.14 -6.40 -7.68
CA ARG A 109 14.11 -5.51 -8.26
C ARG A 109 13.65 -4.44 -7.28
N MET A 110 13.60 -4.75 -5.99
CA MET A 110 13.26 -3.76 -4.96
C MET A 110 14.36 -2.70 -4.82
N ASP A 111 15.64 -3.09 -4.85
CA ASP A 111 16.76 -2.15 -4.84
C ASP A 111 16.69 -1.20 -6.05
N HIS A 112 16.40 -1.73 -7.24
CA HIS A 112 16.19 -0.91 -8.43
C HIS A 112 14.92 -0.03 -8.35
N ALA A 113 13.87 -0.49 -7.69
CA ALA A 113 12.65 0.29 -7.54
C ALA A 113 12.85 1.52 -6.65
N ILE A 114 13.71 1.39 -5.62
CA ILE A 114 14.02 2.42 -4.62
C ILE A 114 15.20 3.30 -5.06
N GLY A 115 16.09 2.80 -5.92
CA GLY A 115 17.21 3.56 -6.46
C GLY A 115 16.76 4.90 -7.09
N GLU A 116 17.55 5.94 -6.86
CA GLU A 116 17.26 7.31 -7.26
C GLU A 116 17.00 7.42 -8.78
N PRO A 117 16.07 8.29 -9.21
CA PRO A 117 16.11 8.80 -10.58
C PRO A 117 17.48 9.45 -10.80
N GLU A 118 18.07 9.28 -11.99
CA GLU A 118 19.27 10.06 -12.34
C GLU A 118 18.98 11.55 -12.11
N HIS A 119 19.83 12.17 -11.29
CA HIS A 119 19.82 13.54 -10.80
C HIS A 119 19.52 14.55 -11.92
N ASP A 120 18.28 15.04 -12.02
CA ASP A 120 17.91 16.30 -12.71
C ASP A 120 17.55 17.34 -11.63
N ASP A 121 18.43 17.47 -10.63
CA ASP A 121 18.19 18.18 -9.36
C ASP A 121 18.45 19.69 -9.40
N ASP A 122 18.22 20.34 -10.53
CA ASP A 122 18.36 21.81 -10.62
C ASP A 122 17.04 22.56 -10.33
N VAL A 123 15.89 21.89 -10.40
CA VAL A 123 14.58 22.57 -10.39
C VAL A 123 13.85 22.49 -9.04
N THR A 124 14.12 21.47 -8.22
CA THR A 124 13.30 21.16 -7.04
C THR A 124 13.70 21.92 -5.78
N LEU A 125 14.98 22.28 -5.61
CA LEU A 125 15.48 22.93 -4.39
C LEU A 125 14.88 24.33 -4.16
N GLY A 126 14.68 25.12 -5.23
CA GLY A 126 14.10 26.46 -5.11
C GLY A 126 12.62 26.47 -4.69
N ALA A 127 11.87 25.41 -5.00
CA ALA A 127 10.45 25.32 -4.66
C ALA A 127 10.21 24.96 -3.18
N TYR A 128 11.17 24.25 -2.55
CA TYR A 128 11.08 23.93 -1.13
C TYR A 128 11.41 25.14 -0.25
N ASP A 129 12.42 25.93 -0.62
CA ASP A 129 12.75 27.19 0.09
C ASP A 129 11.58 28.19 0.03
N GLU A 130 10.87 28.28 -1.11
CA GLU A 130 9.70 29.15 -1.26
C GLU A 130 8.51 28.68 -0.41
N LEU A 131 8.27 27.37 -0.33
CA LEU A 131 7.22 26.80 0.51
C LEU A 131 7.51 26.96 2.01
N GLU A 132 8.78 26.82 2.42
CA GLU A 132 9.19 26.98 3.81
C GLU A 132 9.01 28.45 4.26
N SER A 133 9.39 29.41 3.41
CA SER A 133 9.14 30.84 3.65
C SER A 133 7.64 31.14 3.85
N LEU A 134 6.76 30.59 3.00
CA LEU A 134 5.32 30.81 3.09
C LEU A 134 4.70 30.18 4.35
N LEU A 135 5.23 29.06 4.83
CA LEU A 135 4.73 28.39 6.04
C LEU A 135 5.22 29.06 7.34
N GLU A 136 6.35 29.77 7.30
CA GLU A 136 6.85 30.56 8.43
C GLU A 136 6.13 31.91 8.58
N GLU A 137 5.73 32.53 7.47
CA GLU A 137 4.98 33.79 7.47
C GLU A 137 3.62 33.67 8.19
N ASP A 138 2.88 32.58 7.94
CA ASP A 138 1.57 32.31 8.55
C ASP A 138 1.61 32.06 10.08
N GLN A 139 2.76 31.65 10.63
CA GLN A 139 2.90 31.42 12.07
C GLN A 139 3.19 32.71 12.85
N SER A 140 3.62 33.77 12.17
CA SER A 140 3.94 35.05 12.81
C SER A 140 2.72 35.96 13.02
N GLU A 141 1.64 35.78 12.26
CA GLU A 141 0.43 36.60 12.37
C GLU A 141 -0.59 36.08 13.40
N ASN A 142 -0.38 34.89 13.97
CA ASN A 142 -1.35 34.24 14.86
C ASN A 142 -0.96 34.24 16.35
N SER A 143 0.09 34.96 16.77
CA SER A 143 0.51 35.01 18.19
C SER A 143 -0.20 36.09 19.03
N ASP A 144 -0.97 36.99 18.41
CA ASP A 144 -1.50 38.18 19.08
C ASP A 144 -3.04 38.19 19.16
N THR A 145 -3.68 37.10 19.63
CA THR A 145 -5.00 37.19 20.31
C THR A 145 -5.33 35.89 21.07
N GLU A 146 -4.84 35.76 22.31
CA GLU A 146 -5.59 35.03 23.35
C GLU A 146 -5.80 35.95 24.55
N GLU A 147 -6.80 36.84 24.44
CA GLU A 147 -7.34 37.56 25.59
C GLU A 147 -8.25 36.59 26.37
N PHE A 148 -7.75 36.11 27.50
CA PHE A 148 -8.41 35.17 28.40
C PHE A 148 -9.60 35.86 29.08
N ILE A 149 -10.82 35.64 28.60
CA ILE A 149 -12.04 36.06 29.31
C ILE A 149 -12.25 35.10 30.49
N VAL A 150 -11.94 35.57 31.69
CA VAL A 150 -12.36 34.93 32.95
C VAL A 150 -13.85 35.21 33.14
N ILE A 151 -14.69 34.17 33.03
CA ILE A 151 -16.09 34.22 33.43
C ILE A 151 -16.18 33.68 34.85
N ASP A 152 -16.35 34.58 35.82
CA ASP A 152 -16.80 34.23 37.16
C ASP A 152 -18.26 33.72 37.10
N ILE A 153 -18.49 32.55 37.68
CA ILE A 153 -19.85 32.01 37.89
C ILE A 153 -20.11 32.07 39.41
N GLU A 154 -21.03 32.95 39.80
CA GLU A 154 -21.69 32.95 41.12
C GLU A 154 -22.62 31.73 41.32
#